data_AF-A0A924C3X1-F1
#
_entry.id   AF-A0A924C3X1-F1
#
_cell.length_a   1.000
_cell.length_b   1.000
_cell.length_c   1.000
_cell.angle_alpha   90.00
_cell.angle_beta   90.00
_cell.angle_gamma   90.00
#
_symmetry.space_group_name_H-M   'P 1'
#
loop_
_entity.id
_entity.type
_entity.pdbx_description
1 polymer ?
#
loop_
_entity_poly.entity_id
_entity_poly.type
_entity_poly.pdbx_seq_one_letter_code
_entity_poly.pdbx_strand_id
1 'polypeptide(L)'
;MTHTPAPADAALSIDGIAATRSTNVIDDLVPGVRLRLGKTASGVTLSAARDTAALETTVSDFASTLNAMRGLLKDFRKAAAGSDPAGALAGDATARAIDQRLLGLVTVPVAAAGGLRLRDLGVSVARTGAISFDAARLAALPAARHSDAEILMRTLSGSSPGSADSLQAIAALAVPATAGLTRRKDGVTAELANVEVRLADYKASLAKQYAAMDRLVAASKAVGAQLDTQIKMWTRQS
;
A
#
# COMPACT_ATOMS: atom_id res chain seq x y z
N MET A 1 -39.62 60.56 -14.43
CA MET A 1 -39.88 59.34 -15.20
C MET A 1 -38.59 58.53 -15.23
N THR A 2 -38.56 57.40 -14.52
CA THR A 2 -37.40 56.50 -14.51
C THR A 2 -37.56 55.53 -15.67
N HIS A 3 -36.84 55.76 -16.77
CA HIS A 3 -36.77 54.78 -17.85
C HIS A 3 -35.98 53.56 -17.37
N THR A 4 -36.66 52.42 -17.25
CA THR A 4 -36.00 51.11 -17.15
C THR A 4 -35.27 50.87 -18.48
N PRO A 5 -33.95 50.61 -18.48
CA PRO A 5 -33.24 50.32 -19.71
C PRO A 5 -33.83 49.06 -20.37
N ALA A 6 -34.03 49.12 -21.69
CA ALA A 6 -34.48 47.96 -22.47
C ALA A 6 -33.46 46.82 -22.34
N PRO A 7 -33.89 45.54 -22.28
CA PRO A 7 -32.97 44.41 -22.29
C PRO A 7 -32.15 44.46 -23.58
N ALA A 8 -30.83 44.37 -23.44
CA ALA A 8 -29.89 44.42 -24.55
C ALA A 8 -28.98 43.18 -24.49
N ASP A 9 -28.70 42.61 -25.65
CA ASP A 9 -27.76 41.51 -25.79
C ASP A 9 -26.32 42.00 -25.56
N ALA A 10 -25.49 41.13 -25.01
CA ALA A 10 -24.06 41.36 -24.92
C ALA A 10 -23.44 41.32 -26.32
N ALA A 11 -22.65 42.34 -26.67
CA ALA A 11 -21.88 42.39 -27.90
C ALA A 11 -20.38 42.34 -27.57
N LEU A 12 -19.64 41.46 -28.25
CA LEU A 12 -18.19 41.36 -28.13
C LEU A 12 -17.55 41.05 -29.48
N SER A 13 -16.23 41.24 -29.57
CA SER A 13 -15.42 40.81 -30.70
C SER A 13 -14.24 40.00 -30.19
N ILE A 14 -14.04 38.79 -30.71
CA ILE A 14 -12.89 37.91 -30.40
C ILE A 14 -12.11 37.74 -31.71
N ASP A 15 -10.83 38.10 -31.70
CA ASP A 15 -9.95 38.01 -32.88
C ASP A 15 -10.53 38.65 -34.15
N GLY A 16 -11.32 39.73 -33.98
CA GLY A 16 -11.97 40.45 -35.07
C GLY A 16 -13.35 39.91 -35.47
N ILE A 17 -13.79 38.79 -34.92
CA ILE A 17 -15.12 38.20 -35.19
C ILE A 17 -16.11 38.72 -34.15
N ALA A 18 -17.12 39.46 -34.62
CA ALA A 18 -18.20 39.96 -33.79
C ALA A 18 -19.17 38.83 -33.40
N ALA A 19 -19.55 38.78 -32.13
CA ALA A 19 -20.53 37.84 -31.60
C ALA A 19 -21.49 38.56 -30.65
N THR A 20 -22.75 38.14 -30.65
CA THR A 20 -23.78 38.61 -29.71
C THR A 20 -24.35 37.46 -28.90
N ARG A 21 -24.64 37.70 -27.62
CA ARG A 21 -25.22 36.70 -26.70
C ARG A 21 -26.25 37.34 -25.80
N SER A 22 -27.33 36.62 -25.52
CA SER A 22 -28.41 37.07 -24.62
C SER A 22 -28.01 37.13 -23.14
N THR A 23 -26.83 36.60 -22.80
CA THR A 23 -26.29 36.56 -21.43
C THR A 23 -24.84 37.03 -21.39
N ASN A 24 -24.44 37.56 -20.24
CA ASN A 24 -23.06 37.93 -19.93
C ASN A 24 -22.18 36.73 -19.55
N VAL A 25 -22.70 35.50 -19.60
CA VAL A 25 -21.93 34.27 -19.42
C VAL A 25 -21.90 33.52 -20.73
N ILE A 26 -20.72 33.40 -21.33
CA ILE A 26 -20.51 32.84 -22.66
C ILE A 26 -19.62 31.62 -22.52
N ASP A 27 -20.10 30.45 -22.93
CA ASP A 27 -19.39 29.17 -22.82
C ASP A 27 -19.27 28.42 -24.17
N ASP A 28 -19.72 29.05 -25.26
CA ASP A 28 -19.83 28.44 -26.58
C ASP A 28 -18.88 29.01 -27.63
N LEU A 29 -18.30 30.19 -27.39
CA LEU A 29 -17.41 30.85 -28.36
C LEU A 29 -15.99 30.29 -28.41
N VAL A 30 -15.48 29.79 -27.28
CA VAL A 30 -14.15 29.19 -27.20
C VAL A 30 -14.28 27.84 -26.49
N PRO A 31 -13.97 26.72 -27.17
CA PRO A 31 -14.07 25.39 -26.57
C PRO A 31 -13.29 25.30 -25.24
N GLY A 32 -13.99 24.90 -24.17
CA GLY A 32 -13.40 24.72 -22.85
C GLY A 32 -13.20 26.00 -22.03
N VAL A 33 -13.66 27.17 -22.52
CA VAL A 33 -13.55 28.44 -21.80
C VAL A 33 -14.94 29.02 -21.53
N ARG A 34 -15.18 29.43 -20.27
CA ARG A 34 -16.36 30.20 -19.87
C ARG A 34 -15.95 31.65 -19.62
N LEU A 35 -16.41 32.55 -20.47
CA LEU A 35 -16.20 33.99 -20.33
C LEU A 35 -17.36 34.61 -19.55
N ARG A 36 -17.04 35.44 -18.57
CA ARG A 36 -18.03 36.26 -17.85
C ARG A 36 -17.77 37.73 -18.12
N LEU A 37 -18.70 38.38 -18.80
CA LEU A 37 -18.64 39.79 -19.16
C LEU A 37 -19.04 40.65 -17.96
N GLY A 38 -18.12 41.51 -17.50
CA GLY A 38 -18.34 42.40 -16.36
C GLY A 38 -18.64 43.84 -16.78
N LYS A 39 -17.70 44.47 -17.48
CA LYS A 39 -17.81 45.85 -17.99
C LYS A 39 -17.32 45.90 -19.43
N THR A 40 -17.81 46.88 -20.19
CA THR A 40 -17.33 47.14 -21.54
C THR A 40 -15.86 47.57 -21.49
N ALA A 41 -15.02 46.91 -22.29
CA ALA A 41 -13.60 47.20 -22.42
C ALA A 41 -13.15 46.91 -23.86
N SER A 42 -12.10 47.60 -24.31
CA SER A 42 -11.43 47.38 -25.59
C SER A 42 -9.97 46.98 -25.37
N GLY A 43 -9.41 46.19 -26.28
CA GLY A 43 -8.01 45.75 -26.21
C GLY A 43 -7.71 44.73 -25.10
N VAL A 44 -8.71 43.99 -24.62
CA VAL A 44 -8.51 42.94 -23.62
C VAL A 44 -7.83 41.74 -24.27
N THR A 45 -6.64 41.38 -23.77
CA THR A 45 -5.94 40.15 -24.19
C THR A 45 -6.27 39.03 -23.22
N LEU A 46 -6.82 37.93 -23.72
CA LEU A 46 -6.97 36.68 -22.97
C LEU A 46 -5.81 35.75 -23.33
N SER A 47 -5.01 35.38 -22.33
CA SER A 47 -3.98 34.36 -22.49
C SER A 47 -4.30 33.17 -21.62
N ALA A 48 -4.30 31.97 -22.20
CA ALA A 48 -4.31 30.72 -21.43
C ALA A 48 -2.86 30.23 -21.27
N ALA A 49 -2.44 30.03 -20.03
CA ALA A 49 -1.22 29.30 -19.71
C ALA A 49 -1.61 27.95 -19.11
N ARG A 50 -0.82 26.92 -19.38
CA ARG A 50 -1.03 25.61 -18.76
C ARG A 50 -0.59 25.67 -17.31
N ASP A 51 -1.43 25.17 -16.41
CA ASP A 51 -1.11 25.07 -14.98
C ASP A 51 -0.19 23.87 -14.74
N THR A 52 1.12 24.12 -14.70
CA THR A 52 2.12 23.10 -14.38
C THR A 52 2.23 22.83 -12.88
N ALA A 53 1.69 23.69 -12.01
CA ALA A 53 1.77 23.53 -10.56
C ALA A 53 0.85 22.40 -10.07
N ALA A 54 -0.32 22.25 -10.68
CA ALA A 54 -1.21 21.12 -10.42
C ALA A 54 -0.56 19.78 -10.81
N LEU A 55 0.13 19.74 -11.95
CA LEU A 55 0.87 18.56 -12.41
C LEU A 55 2.03 18.22 -11.46
N GLU A 56 2.80 19.24 -11.05
CA GLU A 56 3.90 19.08 -10.09
C GLU A 56 3.40 18.52 -8.75
N THR A 57 2.32 19.09 -8.21
CA THR A 57 1.68 18.60 -6.97
C THR A 57 1.25 17.15 -7.11
N THR A 58 0.59 16.81 -8.22
CA THR A 58 0.12 15.44 -8.49
C THR A 58 1.27 14.44 -8.54
N VAL A 59 2.37 14.78 -9.23
CA VAL A 59 3.55 13.90 -9.33
C VAL A 59 4.25 13.76 -7.98
N SER A 60 4.38 14.85 -7.23
CA SER A 60 4.95 14.86 -5.88
C SER A 60 4.15 14.00 -4.90
N ASP A 61 2.82 14.15 -4.88
CA ASP A 61 1.94 13.37 -4.02
C ASP A 61 1.97 11.88 -4.37
N PHE A 62 2.01 11.58 -5.67
CA PHE A 62 2.14 10.21 -6.15
C PHE A 62 3.46 9.57 -5.71
N ALA A 63 4.59 10.28 -5.90
CA ALA A 63 5.91 9.82 -5.46
C ALA A 63 5.96 9.61 -3.94
N SER A 64 5.38 10.54 -3.18
CA SER A 64 5.31 10.48 -1.72
C SER A 64 4.47 9.30 -1.24
N THR A 65 3.32 9.05 -1.87
CA THR A 65 2.43 7.92 -1.57
C THR A 65 3.12 6.59 -1.86
N LEU A 66 3.78 6.45 -3.02
CA LEU A 66 4.56 5.25 -3.32
C LEU A 66 5.69 5.03 -2.31
N ASN A 67 6.38 6.10 -1.90
CA ASN A 67 7.43 6.01 -0.91
C ASN A 67 6.90 5.57 0.47
N ALA A 68 5.75 6.11 0.90
CA ALA A 68 5.08 5.73 2.14
C ALA A 68 4.62 4.26 2.12
N MET A 69 3.98 3.82 1.04
CA MET A 69 3.56 2.42 0.87
C MET A 69 4.75 1.46 0.95
N ARG A 70 5.88 1.83 0.33
CA ARG A 70 7.10 1.03 0.37
C ARG A 70 7.77 1.04 1.74
N GLY A 71 7.72 2.16 2.47
CA GLY A 71 8.15 2.22 3.87
C GLY A 71 7.39 1.18 4.71
N LEU A 72 6.07 1.20 4.63
CA LEU A 72 5.22 0.24 5.34
C LEU A 72 5.51 -1.22 4.94
N LEU A 73 5.67 -1.48 3.65
CA LEU A 73 5.98 -2.82 3.15
C LEU A 73 7.36 -3.30 3.59
N LYS A 74 8.35 -2.40 3.66
CA LYS A 74 9.70 -2.68 4.17
C LYS A 74 9.66 -3.04 5.65
N ASP A 75 8.87 -2.33 6.45
CA ASP A 75 8.73 -2.61 7.88
C ASP A 75 8.10 -3.99 8.11
N PHE A 76 7.04 -4.32 7.37
CA PHE A 76 6.44 -5.66 7.44
C PHE A 76 7.33 -6.77 6.89
N ARG A 77 8.23 -6.49 5.94
CA ARG A 77 9.16 -7.46 5.36
C ARG A 77 10.51 -7.54 6.07
N LYS A 78 10.75 -6.75 7.13
CA LYS A 78 12.09 -6.70 7.76
C LYS A 78 12.53 -8.09 8.20
N ALA A 79 13.78 -8.44 7.91
CA ALA A 79 14.38 -9.66 8.45
C ALA A 79 14.63 -9.50 9.95
N ALA A 80 14.70 -10.62 10.68
CA ALA A 80 15.15 -10.59 12.07
C ALA A 80 16.59 -10.06 12.14
N ALA A 81 16.88 -9.22 13.13
CA ALA A 81 18.20 -8.63 13.33
C ALA A 81 18.52 -8.58 14.83
N GLY A 82 19.39 -9.48 15.29
CA GLY A 82 19.70 -9.60 16.72
C GLY A 82 18.45 -10.00 17.52
N SER A 83 18.06 -9.16 18.48
CA SER A 83 16.86 -9.34 19.31
C SER A 83 15.56 -8.86 18.63
N ASP A 84 15.65 -8.18 17.49
CA ASP A 84 14.48 -7.67 16.79
C ASP A 84 13.77 -8.81 16.04
N PRO A 85 12.47 -9.05 16.31
CA PRO A 85 11.71 -10.05 15.56
C PRO A 85 11.56 -9.62 14.09
N ALA A 86 11.49 -10.63 13.21
CA ALA A 86 11.17 -10.41 11.82
C ALA A 86 9.77 -9.80 11.67
N GLY A 87 9.56 -9.00 10.63
CA GLY A 87 8.24 -8.46 10.29
C GLY A 87 7.26 -9.59 9.88
N ALA A 88 5.96 -9.33 10.00
CA ALA A 88 4.92 -10.34 9.74
C ALA A 88 4.96 -10.94 8.31
N LEU A 89 5.45 -10.17 7.34
CA LEU A 89 5.61 -10.55 5.93
C LEU A 89 7.07 -10.89 5.58
N ALA A 90 7.93 -11.09 6.58
CA ALA A 90 9.29 -11.55 6.34
C ALA A 90 9.26 -12.91 5.61
N GLY A 91 9.96 -12.97 4.47
CA GLY A 91 9.97 -14.15 3.61
C GLY A 91 8.76 -14.33 2.69
N ASP A 92 7.73 -13.48 2.77
CA ASP A 92 6.56 -13.59 1.90
C ASP A 92 6.90 -13.19 0.45
N ALA A 93 6.66 -14.12 -0.49
CA ALA A 93 6.96 -13.95 -1.90
C ALA A 93 5.99 -12.97 -2.59
N THR A 94 4.74 -12.89 -2.13
CA THR A 94 3.72 -11.96 -2.65
C THR A 94 4.04 -10.55 -2.24
N ALA A 95 4.42 -10.33 -0.98
CA ALA A 95 4.90 -9.04 -0.49
C ALA A 95 6.14 -8.56 -1.27
N ARG A 96 7.04 -9.48 -1.63
CA ARG A 96 8.19 -9.18 -2.50
C ARG A 96 7.73 -8.80 -3.92
N ALA A 97 6.77 -9.52 -4.49
CA ALA A 97 6.23 -9.23 -5.82
C ALA A 97 5.55 -7.84 -5.88
N ILE A 98 4.81 -7.47 -4.83
CA ILE A 98 4.20 -6.14 -4.69
C ILE A 98 5.27 -5.04 -4.67
N ASP A 99 6.33 -5.20 -3.88
CA ASP A 99 7.44 -4.23 -3.83
C ASP A 99 8.10 -4.04 -5.21
N GLN A 100 8.36 -5.15 -5.92
CA GLN A 100 8.92 -5.10 -7.27
C GLN A 100 7.98 -4.42 -8.27
N ARG A 101 6.66 -4.63 -8.15
CA ARG A 101 5.67 -4.01 -9.03
C ARG A 101 5.53 -2.51 -8.77
N LEU A 102 5.57 -2.09 -7.50
CA LEU A 102 5.58 -0.67 -7.10
C LEU A 102 6.80 0.06 -7.69
N LEU A 103 7.99 -0.54 -7.57
CA LEU A 103 9.21 0.00 -8.21
C LEU A 103 9.11 0.02 -9.73
N GLY A 104 8.48 -1.00 -10.31
CA GLY A 104 8.23 -1.11 -11.73
C GLY A 104 7.45 0.09 -12.29
N LEU A 105 6.44 0.59 -11.57
CA LEU A 105 5.63 1.74 -12.00
C LEU A 105 6.48 2.95 -12.39
N VAL A 106 7.58 3.18 -11.68
CA VAL A 106 8.47 4.33 -11.93
C VAL A 106 9.15 4.23 -13.31
N THR A 107 9.32 3.01 -13.82
CA THR A 107 10.07 2.70 -15.04
C THR A 107 9.23 2.24 -16.22
N VAL A 108 7.97 1.84 -15.99
CA VAL A 108 7.10 1.31 -17.04
C VAL A 108 6.64 2.44 -17.96
N PRO A 109 6.86 2.33 -19.29
CA PRO A 109 6.35 3.30 -20.24
C PRO A 109 4.85 3.11 -20.45
N VAL A 110 4.12 4.23 -20.52
CA VAL A 110 2.69 4.22 -20.85
C VAL A 110 2.52 4.60 -22.32
N ALA A 111 2.05 3.65 -23.13
CA ALA A 111 1.88 3.85 -24.57
C ALA A 111 0.91 5.00 -24.90
N ALA A 112 -0.18 5.14 -24.13
CA ALA A 112 -1.15 6.23 -24.27
C ALA A 112 -0.55 7.62 -23.98
N ALA A 113 0.56 7.68 -23.24
CA ALA A 113 1.31 8.89 -22.92
C ALA A 113 2.55 9.05 -23.82
N GLY A 114 2.50 8.57 -25.06
CA GLY A 114 3.63 8.66 -25.98
C GLY A 114 4.89 7.94 -25.46
N GLY A 115 4.72 6.90 -24.64
CA GLY A 115 5.82 6.14 -24.04
C GLY A 115 6.51 6.81 -22.85
N LEU A 116 5.95 7.91 -22.31
CA LEU A 116 6.45 8.55 -21.08
C LEU A 116 6.43 7.60 -19.88
N ARG A 117 7.41 7.81 -19.01
CA ARG A 117 7.60 7.14 -17.73
C ARG A 117 7.62 8.19 -16.62
N LEU A 118 7.35 7.76 -15.39
CA LEU A 118 7.53 8.63 -14.20
C LEU A 118 8.97 9.14 -14.06
N ARG A 119 9.96 8.35 -14.48
CA ARG A 119 11.38 8.79 -14.55
C ARG A 119 11.61 9.99 -15.45
N ASP A 120 10.87 10.08 -16.53
CA ASP A 120 10.98 11.20 -17.48
C ASP A 120 10.36 12.47 -16.89
N LEU A 121 9.44 12.32 -15.92
CA LEU A 121 8.86 13.41 -15.13
C LEU A 121 9.68 13.76 -13.88
N GLY A 122 10.86 13.18 -13.69
CA GLY A 122 11.73 13.49 -12.54
C GLY A 122 11.55 12.60 -11.32
N VAL A 123 10.71 11.56 -11.37
CA VAL A 123 10.61 10.58 -10.28
C VAL A 123 11.73 9.54 -10.38
N SER A 124 12.57 9.42 -9.35
CA SER A 124 13.71 8.52 -9.36
C SER A 124 13.63 7.48 -8.23
N VAL A 125 14.31 6.35 -8.45
CA VAL A 125 14.44 5.27 -7.46
C VAL A 125 15.93 5.10 -7.15
N ALA A 126 16.30 5.31 -5.88
CA ALA A 126 17.66 5.08 -5.41
C ALA A 126 17.98 3.58 -5.33
N ARG A 127 19.27 3.21 -5.18
CA ARG A 127 19.68 1.81 -4.97
C ARG A 127 19.09 1.20 -3.68
N THR A 128 18.84 2.03 -2.68
CA THR A 128 18.12 1.65 -1.45
C THR A 128 16.62 1.41 -1.69
N GLY A 129 16.15 1.71 -2.89
CA GLY A 129 14.76 1.72 -3.29
C GLY A 129 14.06 3.06 -3.04
N ALA A 130 14.61 3.99 -2.24
CA ALA A 130 13.91 5.23 -1.90
C ALA A 130 13.44 5.98 -3.16
N ILE A 131 12.18 6.44 -3.15
CA ILE A 131 11.58 7.18 -4.26
C ILE A 131 11.70 8.67 -3.97
N SER A 132 12.20 9.43 -4.93
CA SER A 132 12.31 10.90 -4.84
C SER A 132 11.76 11.57 -6.10
N PHE A 133 11.35 12.83 -5.96
CA PHE A 133 10.86 13.65 -7.06
C PHE A 133 11.75 14.87 -7.25
N ASP A 134 12.14 15.12 -8.50
CA ASP A 134 12.91 16.29 -8.94
C ASP A 134 12.00 17.20 -9.78
N ALA A 135 11.48 18.25 -9.15
CA ALA A 135 10.60 19.23 -9.80
C ALA A 135 11.29 19.96 -10.97
N ALA A 136 12.61 20.14 -10.94
CA ALA A 136 13.33 20.81 -12.01
C ALA A 136 13.30 20.00 -13.31
N ARG A 137 13.31 18.66 -13.22
CA ARG A 137 13.13 17.79 -14.39
C ARG A 137 11.74 17.86 -14.99
N LEU A 138 10.71 17.97 -14.15
CA LEU A 138 9.35 18.18 -14.64
C LEU A 138 9.23 19.55 -15.32
N ALA A 139 9.80 20.60 -14.74
CA ALA A 139 9.80 21.94 -15.32
C ALA A 139 10.58 22.01 -16.66
N ALA A 140 11.60 21.17 -16.83
CA ALA A 140 12.35 21.03 -18.08
C ALA A 140 11.63 20.19 -19.15
N LEU A 141 10.46 19.59 -18.83
CA LEU A 141 9.70 18.80 -19.79
C LEU A 141 9.20 19.71 -20.93
N PRO A 142 9.42 19.35 -22.21
CA PRO A 142 8.94 20.15 -23.33
C PRO A 142 7.43 20.36 -23.29
N ALA A 143 6.96 21.56 -23.60
CA ALA A 143 5.53 21.90 -23.58
C ALA A 143 4.65 20.96 -24.43
N ALA A 144 5.20 20.46 -25.55
CA ALA A 144 4.53 19.48 -26.41
C ALA A 144 4.22 18.14 -25.72
N ARG A 145 4.92 17.82 -24.62
CA ARG A 145 4.76 16.57 -23.86
C ARG A 145 3.96 16.73 -22.56
N HIS A 146 3.47 17.94 -22.25
CA HIS A 146 2.71 18.17 -21.02
C HIS A 146 1.38 17.40 -21.03
N SER A 147 0.71 17.29 -22.18
CA SER A 147 -0.52 16.48 -22.31
C SER A 147 -0.26 15.01 -22.08
N ASP A 148 0.88 14.52 -22.55
CA ASP A 148 1.28 13.14 -22.33
C ASP A 148 1.58 12.88 -20.84
N ALA A 149 2.20 13.85 -20.14
CA ALA A 149 2.43 13.76 -18.69
C ALA A 149 1.11 13.71 -17.89
N GLU A 150 0.11 14.49 -18.29
CA GLU A 150 -1.24 14.42 -17.71
C GLU A 150 -1.89 13.06 -17.98
N ILE A 151 -1.78 12.54 -19.21
CA ILE A 151 -2.30 11.20 -19.56
C ILE A 151 -1.59 10.11 -18.75
N LEU A 152 -0.27 10.22 -18.56
CA LEU A 152 0.51 9.30 -17.73
C LEU A 152 -0.03 9.30 -16.29
N MET A 153 -0.17 10.47 -15.65
CA MET A 153 -0.71 10.56 -14.30
C MET A 153 -2.10 9.94 -14.21
N ARG A 154 -2.99 10.31 -15.14
CA ARG A 154 -4.37 9.83 -15.19
C ARG A 154 -4.48 8.32 -15.40
N THR A 155 -3.54 7.74 -16.15
CA THR A 155 -3.45 6.29 -16.38
C THR A 155 -2.98 5.56 -15.14
N LEU A 156 -1.96 6.10 -14.46
CA LEU A 156 -1.38 5.50 -13.25
C LEU A 156 -2.32 5.61 -12.05
N SER A 157 -3.09 6.69 -11.96
CA SER A 157 -4.09 6.94 -10.91
C SER A 157 -5.43 6.25 -11.16
N GLY A 158 -5.61 5.52 -12.27
CA GLY A 158 -6.87 4.88 -12.63
C GLY A 158 -7.99 5.86 -13.02
N SER A 159 -7.68 7.14 -13.20
CA SER A 159 -8.65 8.19 -13.52
C SER A 159 -8.93 8.32 -15.03
N SER A 160 -8.29 7.50 -15.88
CA SER A 160 -8.57 7.46 -17.32
C SER A 160 -9.56 6.34 -17.67
N PRO A 161 -10.66 6.64 -18.38
CA PRO A 161 -11.59 5.61 -18.85
C PRO A 161 -10.86 4.56 -19.71
N GLY A 162 -11.02 3.28 -19.36
CA GLY A 162 -10.47 2.15 -20.12
C GLY A 162 -8.97 1.85 -19.91
N SER A 163 -8.25 2.61 -19.10
CA SER A 163 -6.88 2.23 -18.69
C SER A 163 -6.92 1.23 -17.54
N ALA A 164 -6.11 0.17 -17.62
CA ALA A 164 -5.89 -0.71 -16.48
C ALA A 164 -5.23 0.09 -15.34
N ASP A 165 -5.98 0.33 -14.27
CA ASP A 165 -5.48 1.02 -13.08
C ASP A 165 -4.29 0.23 -12.53
N SER A 166 -3.12 0.84 -12.67
CA SER A 166 -1.85 0.22 -12.31
C SER A 166 -1.73 0.03 -10.79
N LEU A 167 -2.36 0.91 -10.01
CA LEU A 167 -2.46 0.77 -8.56
C LEU A 167 -3.47 -0.30 -8.18
N GLN A 168 -4.60 -0.39 -8.86
CA GLN A 168 -5.59 -1.45 -8.62
C GLN A 168 -5.04 -2.83 -8.99
N ALA A 169 -4.24 -2.94 -10.04
CA ALA A 169 -3.55 -4.18 -10.39
C ALA A 169 -2.56 -4.60 -9.29
N ILE A 170 -1.90 -3.65 -8.63
CA ILE A 170 -1.05 -3.92 -7.46
C ILE A 170 -1.89 -4.27 -6.23
N ALA A 171 -2.99 -3.58 -5.99
CA ALA A 171 -3.91 -3.87 -4.89
C ALA A 171 -4.52 -5.28 -5.03
N ALA A 172 -4.81 -5.73 -6.26
CA ALA A 172 -5.28 -7.08 -6.52
C ALA A 172 -4.26 -8.16 -6.12
N LEU A 173 -2.95 -7.87 -6.17
CA LEU A 173 -1.90 -8.77 -5.67
C LEU A 173 -1.85 -8.85 -4.13
N ALA A 174 -2.42 -7.88 -3.42
CA ALA A 174 -2.50 -7.91 -1.96
C ALA A 174 -3.53 -8.94 -1.45
N VAL A 175 -4.55 -9.27 -2.24
CA VAL A 175 -5.60 -10.24 -1.86
C VAL A 175 -5.05 -11.67 -1.71
N PRO A 176 -4.22 -12.19 -2.64
CA PRO A 176 -3.51 -13.46 -2.42
C PRO A 176 -2.58 -13.42 -1.20
N ALA A 177 -1.95 -12.28 -0.91
CA ALA A 177 -1.04 -12.14 0.23
C ALA A 177 -1.80 -12.27 1.56
N THR A 178 -2.96 -11.62 1.69
CA THR A 178 -3.81 -11.74 2.89
C THR A 178 -4.33 -13.16 3.05
N ALA A 179 -4.76 -13.82 1.98
CA ALA A 179 -5.18 -15.22 2.02
C ALA A 179 -4.04 -16.17 2.45
N GLY A 180 -2.81 -15.92 1.97
CA GLY A 180 -1.62 -16.66 2.41
C GLY A 180 -1.32 -16.47 3.90
N LEU A 181 -1.47 -15.25 4.40
CA LEU A 181 -1.28 -14.93 5.81
C LEU A 181 -2.32 -15.60 6.71
N THR A 182 -3.58 -15.63 6.28
CA THR A 182 -4.66 -16.36 6.96
C THR A 182 -4.35 -17.85 7.05
N ARG A 183 -3.92 -18.49 5.95
CA ARG A 183 -3.54 -19.92 5.98
C ARG A 183 -2.38 -20.20 6.94
N ARG A 184 -1.37 -19.33 6.99
CA ARG A 184 -0.27 -19.47 7.96
C ARG A 184 -0.76 -19.34 9.40
N LYS A 185 -1.64 -18.37 9.67
CA LYS A 185 -2.27 -18.21 10.99
C LYS A 185 -3.05 -19.46 11.40
N ASP A 186 -3.85 -20.01 10.49
CA ASP A 186 -4.65 -21.21 10.75
C ASP A 186 -3.75 -22.43 11.02
N GLY A 187 -2.68 -22.60 10.24
CA GLY A 187 -1.69 -23.65 10.46
C GLY A 187 -0.98 -23.55 11.82
N VAL A 188 -0.54 -22.35 12.20
CA VAL A 188 0.08 -22.12 13.52
C VAL A 188 -0.92 -22.37 14.66
N THR A 189 -2.19 -22.00 14.47
CA THR A 189 -3.24 -22.25 15.46
C THR A 189 -3.50 -23.75 15.64
N ALA A 190 -3.49 -24.51 14.55
CA ALA A 190 -3.61 -25.97 14.59
C ALA A 190 -2.40 -26.64 15.24
N GLU A 191 -1.18 -26.14 14.97
CA GLU A 191 0.04 -26.65 15.60
C GLU A 191 0.05 -26.37 17.12
N LEU A 192 -0.39 -25.18 17.54
CA LEU A 192 -0.52 -24.83 18.95
C LEU A 192 -1.48 -25.79 19.67
N ALA A 193 -2.66 -26.05 19.08
CA ALA A 193 -3.63 -27.00 19.65
C ALA A 193 -3.04 -28.42 19.79
N ASN A 194 -2.29 -28.88 18.79
CA ASN A 194 -1.61 -30.18 18.85
C ASN A 194 -0.52 -30.22 19.95
N VAL A 195 0.25 -29.14 20.11
CA VAL A 195 1.27 -29.04 21.17
C VAL A 195 0.62 -29.04 22.55
N GLU A 196 -0.51 -28.37 22.73
CA GLU A 196 -1.26 -28.38 23.99
C GLU A 196 -1.73 -29.79 24.37
N VAL A 197 -2.25 -30.56 23.41
CA VAL A 197 -2.64 -31.96 23.61
C VAL A 197 -1.43 -32.82 24.00
N ARG A 198 -0.33 -32.72 23.26
CA ARG A 198 0.91 -33.48 23.56
C ARG A 198 1.46 -33.15 24.93
N LEU A 199 1.39 -31.88 25.34
CA LEU A 199 1.82 -31.45 26.68
C LEU A 199 0.94 -32.07 27.77
N ALA A 200 -0.37 -32.16 27.55
CA ALA A 200 -1.30 -32.80 28.48
C ALA A 200 -1.01 -34.32 28.61
N ASP A 201 -0.83 -35.02 27.50
CA ASP A 201 -0.50 -36.45 27.48
C ASP A 201 0.85 -36.74 28.15
N TYR A 202 1.84 -35.88 27.90
CA TYR A 202 3.15 -35.98 28.54
C TYR A 202 3.04 -35.82 30.06
N LYS A 203 2.31 -34.80 30.55
CA LYS A 203 2.05 -34.61 31.98
C LYS A 203 1.32 -35.81 32.59
N ALA A 204 0.33 -36.37 31.91
CA ALA A 204 -0.42 -37.54 32.37
C ALA A 204 0.47 -38.79 32.46
N SER A 205 1.35 -39.02 31.47
CA SER A 205 2.32 -40.11 31.49
C SER A 205 3.33 -39.96 32.61
N LEU A 206 3.84 -38.75 32.82
CA LEU A 206 4.77 -38.44 33.90
C LEU A 206 4.12 -38.70 35.28
N ALA A 207 2.86 -38.30 35.47
CA ALA A 207 2.12 -38.58 36.70
C ALA A 207 1.97 -40.09 36.97
N LYS A 208 1.72 -40.90 35.92
CA LYS A 208 1.68 -42.37 36.04
C LYS A 208 3.05 -42.95 36.41
N GLN A 209 4.13 -42.43 35.83
CA GLN A 209 5.49 -42.86 36.17
C GLN A 209 5.82 -42.57 37.64
N TYR A 210 5.50 -41.39 38.15
CA TYR A 210 5.68 -41.06 39.57
C TYR A 210 4.86 -41.98 40.49
N ALA A 211 3.58 -42.20 40.19
CA ALA A 211 2.75 -43.11 40.98
C ALA A 211 3.26 -44.56 40.97
N ALA A 212 3.85 -45.02 39.86
CA ALA A 212 4.48 -46.34 39.78
C ALA A 212 5.79 -46.40 40.59
N MET A 213 6.62 -45.36 40.52
CA MET A 213 7.83 -45.23 41.35
C MET A 213 7.49 -45.23 42.85
N ASP A 214 6.45 -44.50 43.25
CA ASP A 214 5.99 -44.47 44.65
C ASP A 214 5.57 -45.87 45.15
N ARG A 215 4.89 -46.65 44.30
CA ARG A 215 4.52 -48.04 44.61
C ARG A 215 5.74 -48.95 44.74
N LEU A 216 6.73 -48.81 43.86
CA LEU A 216 7.98 -49.58 43.94
C LEU A 216 8.75 -49.25 45.23
N VAL A 217 8.82 -47.97 45.60
CA VAL A 217 9.43 -47.54 46.87
C VAL A 217 8.68 -48.12 48.06
N ALA A 218 7.34 -48.09 48.06
CA ALA A 218 6.53 -48.68 49.13
C ALA A 218 6.73 -50.20 49.23
N ALA A 219 6.74 -50.92 48.10
CA ALA A 219 7.00 -52.34 48.05
C ALA A 219 8.42 -52.69 48.53
N SER A 220 9.43 -51.92 48.11
CA SER A 220 10.81 -52.08 48.59
C SER A 220 10.93 -51.88 50.10
N LYS A 221 10.23 -50.88 50.67
CA LYS A 221 10.18 -50.68 52.12
C LYS A 221 9.50 -51.85 52.84
N ALA A 222 8.40 -52.36 52.31
CA ALA A 222 7.69 -53.50 52.88
C ALA A 222 8.56 -54.77 52.87
N VAL A 223 9.27 -55.05 51.77
CA VAL A 223 10.25 -56.15 51.69
C VAL A 223 11.37 -55.96 52.70
N GLY A 224 11.90 -54.75 52.84
CA GLY A 224 12.92 -54.44 53.85
C GLY A 224 12.43 -54.73 55.28
N ALA A 225 11.21 -54.33 55.62
CA ALA A 225 10.62 -54.62 56.92
C ALA A 225 10.38 -56.13 57.16
N GLN A 226 9.99 -56.87 56.12
CA GLN A 226 9.82 -58.31 56.19
C GLN A 226 11.16 -59.03 56.43
N LEU A 227 12.21 -58.63 55.69
CA LEU A 227 13.56 -59.17 55.88
C LEU A 227 14.08 -58.88 57.30
N ASP A 228 13.89 -57.66 57.82
CA ASP A 228 14.28 -57.32 59.20
C ASP A 228 13.55 -58.19 60.23
N THR A 229 12.27 -58.49 59.99
CA THR A 229 11.48 -59.38 60.85
C THR A 229 12.00 -60.82 60.81
N GLN A 230 12.36 -61.34 59.63
CA GLN A 230 12.95 -62.68 59.47
C GLN A 230 14.31 -62.78 60.17
N ILE A 231 15.16 -61.76 60.04
CA ILE A 231 16.47 -61.70 60.73
C ILE A 231 16.28 -61.72 62.25
N LYS A 232 15.31 -60.97 62.79
CA LYS A 232 14.97 -60.98 64.22
C LYS A 232 14.44 -62.33 64.70
N MET A 233 13.71 -63.06 63.87
CA MET A 233 13.23 -64.41 64.19
C MET A 233 14.38 -65.41 64.23
N TRP A 234 15.31 -65.33 63.28
CA TRP A 234 16.49 -66.21 63.24
C TRP A 234 17.46 -65.93 64.40
N THR A 235 17.65 -64.68 64.78
CA THR A 235 18.55 -64.30 65.89
C THR A 235 17.96 -64.52 67.29
N ARG A 236 16.66 -64.86 67.41
CA ARG A 236 16.02 -65.27 68.69
C ARG A 236 16.04 -66.79 68.94
N GLN A 237 16.36 -67.59 67.93
CA GLN A 237 16.42 -69.06 68.03
C GLN A 237 17.84 -69.61 68.27
N SER A 238 18.82 -68.72 68.45
CA SER A 238 20.19 -69.01 68.91
C SER A 238 20.41 -68.43 70.30
#